data_AF-A0A9P5F503-F1
#
_entry.id   AF-A0A9P5F503-F1
#
_cell.length_a   1.000
_cell.length_b   1.000
_cell.length_c   1.000
_cell.angle_alpha   90.00
_cell.angle_beta   90.00
_cell.angle_gamma   90.00
#
_symmetry.space_group_name_H-M   'P 1'
#
loop_
_entity.id
_entity.type
_entity.pdbx_description
1 polymer ?
#
loop_
_entity_poly.entity_id
_entity_poly.type
_entity_poly.pdbx_seq_one_letter_code
_entity_poly.pdbx_strand_id
1 'polypeptide(L)'
;MIFSGTLLMQTAQVCTIPLVPLIYRSLDIGLGDPVWTVAPTKMVEFLQMLFATQILYVVGLMTLKASVLFFFLRIFPTRGFRKIVWVTHGLNFLVGLIYIILTFAQCRPLSLYWTGWDKNESYKNERCLDFNKFILSHAIINIILDVWMLILPLTQLYKLNLVLRKKIGVMLMFSVGLFLTAVSAIRIHTMVRFMTDSNVTSQALWVYVWTFTELCVGVFVACMPNAGQLWRTLFMKPKAKAIGESKSRRHSAA
;
A
#
# COMPACT_ATOMS: atom_id res chain seq x y z
N MET A 1 -5.83 23.81 1.80
CA MET A 1 -5.10 22.76 1.04
C MET A 1 -4.49 21.63 1.89
N ILE A 2 -4.19 21.83 3.19
CA ILE A 2 -3.76 20.77 4.12
C ILE A 2 -4.82 19.64 4.24
N PHE A 3 -6.10 20.02 4.14
CA PHE A 3 -7.26 19.13 4.27
C PHE A 3 -7.30 17.97 3.26
N SER A 4 -6.76 18.14 2.04
CA SER A 4 -6.86 17.12 0.99
C SER A 4 -5.87 15.97 1.20
N GLY A 5 -4.69 16.22 1.79
CA GLY A 5 -3.70 15.19 2.08
C GLY A 5 -4.02 14.36 3.33
N THR A 6 -4.60 14.98 4.37
CA THR A 6 -5.06 14.27 5.56
C THR A 6 -6.29 13.41 5.27
N LEU A 7 -7.20 13.88 4.40
CA LEU A 7 -8.37 13.11 3.98
C LEU A 7 -7.98 11.83 3.25
N LEU A 8 -6.99 11.90 2.34
CA LEU A 8 -6.51 10.71 1.61
C LEU A 8 -5.83 9.69 2.52
N MET A 9 -5.09 10.16 3.55
CA MET A 9 -4.49 9.26 4.54
C MET A 9 -5.53 8.64 5.46
N GLN A 10 -6.55 9.41 5.85
CA GLN A 10 -7.71 8.87 6.56
C GLN A 10 -8.44 7.83 5.71
N THR A 11 -8.61 8.04 4.39
CA THR A 11 -9.20 7.02 3.52
C THR A 11 -8.35 5.76 3.42
N ALA A 12 -7.02 5.87 3.34
CA ALA A 12 -6.14 4.70 3.33
C ALA A 12 -6.21 3.91 4.66
N GLN A 13 -6.30 4.60 5.80
CA GLN A 13 -6.50 3.97 7.10
C GLN A 13 -7.87 3.30 7.20
N VAL A 14 -8.94 3.96 6.74
CA VAL A 14 -10.30 3.41 6.72
C VAL A 14 -10.41 2.18 5.83
N CYS A 15 -9.63 2.07 4.75
CA CYS A 15 -9.59 0.86 3.92
C CYS A 15 -8.78 -0.29 4.54
N THR A 16 -7.84 0.00 5.45
CA THR A 16 -6.98 -1.02 6.08
C THR A 16 -7.59 -1.59 7.37
N ILE A 17 -8.38 -0.79 8.10
CA ILE A 17 -9.06 -1.19 9.34
C ILE A 17 -9.96 -2.45 9.19
N PRO A 18 -10.74 -2.62 8.10
CA PRO A 18 -11.60 -3.79 7.91
C PRO A 18 -10.84 -5.11 7.76
N LEU A 19 -9.55 -5.09 7.43
CA LEU A 19 -8.75 -6.31 7.31
C LEU A 19 -8.52 -6.98 8.67
N VAL A 20 -8.48 -6.21 9.76
CA VAL A 20 -8.29 -6.75 11.10
C VAL A 20 -9.41 -7.72 11.49
N PRO A 21 -10.71 -7.34 11.51
CA PRO A 21 -11.79 -8.27 11.85
C PRO A 21 -11.92 -9.42 10.84
N LEU A 22 -11.60 -9.18 9.56
CA LEU A 22 -11.57 -10.25 8.54
C LEU A 22 -10.52 -11.32 8.85
N ILE A 23 -9.32 -10.91 9.26
CA ILE A 23 -8.26 -11.86 9.66
C ILE A 23 -8.68 -12.64 10.90
N TYR A 24 -9.23 -11.97 11.93
CA TYR A 24 -9.73 -12.67 13.12
C TYR A 24 -10.81 -13.69 12.79
N ARG A 25 -11.77 -13.34 11.93
CA ARG A 25 -12.78 -14.30 11.47
C ARG A 25 -12.20 -15.44 10.64
N SER A 26 -11.18 -15.17 9.84
CA SER A 26 -10.49 -16.22 9.07
C SER A 26 -9.77 -17.20 10.00
N LEU A 27 -9.16 -16.71 11.09
CA LEU A 27 -8.56 -17.54 12.14
C LEU A 27 -9.62 -18.42 12.84
N ASP A 28 -10.78 -17.87 13.19
CA ASP A 28 -11.89 -18.63 13.80
C ASP A 28 -12.41 -19.78 12.92
N ILE A 29 -12.25 -19.66 11.60
CA ILE A 29 -12.71 -20.65 10.61
C ILE A 29 -11.70 -21.80 10.45
N GLY A 30 -10.47 -21.65 10.96
CA GLY A 30 -9.38 -22.64 10.84
C GLY A 30 -8.24 -22.21 9.91
N LEU A 31 -8.06 -20.89 9.66
CA LEU A 31 -6.87 -20.39 8.97
C LEU A 31 -5.61 -20.76 9.77
N GLY A 32 -4.72 -21.56 9.18
CA GLY A 32 -3.52 -22.09 9.83
C GLY A 32 -3.57 -23.60 10.08
N ASP A 33 -4.77 -24.18 10.18
CA ASP A 33 -4.96 -25.61 10.40
C ASP A 33 -4.77 -26.43 9.11
N PRO A 34 -4.42 -27.73 9.22
CA PRO A 34 -4.36 -28.61 8.06
C PRO A 34 -5.69 -28.58 7.28
N VAL A 35 -5.63 -28.47 5.95
CA VAL A 35 -6.84 -28.30 5.12
C VAL A 35 -7.88 -29.42 5.33
N TRP A 36 -7.40 -30.62 5.70
CA TRP A 36 -8.20 -31.83 5.93
C TRP A 36 -8.99 -31.81 7.24
N THR A 37 -8.66 -30.93 8.19
CA THR A 37 -9.37 -30.81 9.48
C THR A 37 -10.49 -29.77 9.45
N VAL A 38 -10.58 -28.98 8.37
CA VAL A 38 -11.58 -27.92 8.21
C VAL A 38 -12.86 -28.49 7.60
N ALA A 39 -14.00 -28.22 8.22
CA ALA A 39 -15.29 -28.70 7.75
C ALA A 39 -15.63 -28.13 6.35
N PRO A 40 -16.25 -28.92 5.44
CA PRO A 40 -16.72 -28.47 4.12
C PRO A 40 -17.54 -27.18 4.13
N THR A 41 -18.39 -27.00 5.13
CA THR A 41 -19.24 -25.81 5.31
C THR A 41 -18.42 -24.55 5.63
N LYS A 42 -17.26 -24.72 6.27
CA LYS A 42 -16.33 -23.66 6.64
C LYS A 42 -15.39 -23.27 5.50
N MET A 43 -15.16 -24.16 4.54
CA MET A 43 -14.37 -23.86 3.33
C MET A 43 -15.01 -22.79 2.44
N VAL A 44 -16.33 -22.81 2.29
CA VAL A 44 -17.04 -21.80 1.49
C VAL A 44 -16.90 -20.41 2.13
N GLU A 45 -17.09 -20.33 3.45
CA GLU A 45 -16.94 -19.11 4.24
C GLU A 45 -15.50 -18.58 4.15
N PHE A 46 -14.50 -19.47 4.24
CA PHE A 46 -13.09 -19.15 4.07
C PHE A 46 -12.77 -18.53 2.70
N LEU A 47 -13.24 -19.15 1.61
CA LEU A 47 -13.01 -18.65 0.25
C LEU A 47 -13.67 -17.28 0.04
N GLN A 48 -14.86 -17.05 0.59
CA GLN A 48 -15.51 -15.74 0.55
C GLN A 48 -14.69 -14.67 1.30
N MET A 49 -14.08 -15.00 2.44
CA MET A 49 -13.20 -14.09 3.17
C MET A 49 -11.91 -13.80 2.39
N LEU A 50 -11.31 -14.81 1.75
CA LEU A 50 -10.17 -14.65 0.85
C LEU A 50 -10.46 -13.67 -0.29
N PHE A 51 -11.65 -13.78 -0.89
CA PHE A 51 -12.10 -12.87 -1.94
C PHE A 51 -12.21 -11.41 -1.43
N ALA A 52 -12.82 -11.22 -0.26
CA ALA A 52 -12.93 -9.90 0.36
C ALA A 52 -11.55 -9.30 0.68
N THR A 53 -10.63 -10.10 1.22
CA THR A 53 -9.25 -9.69 1.49
C THR A 53 -8.51 -9.28 0.22
N GLN A 54 -8.69 -9.99 -0.89
CA GLN A 54 -8.05 -9.64 -2.16
C GLN A 54 -8.48 -8.26 -2.66
N ILE A 55 -9.77 -7.94 -2.60
CA ILE A 55 -10.29 -6.62 -3.00
C ILE A 55 -9.76 -5.53 -2.07
N LEU A 56 -9.87 -5.73 -0.76
CA LEU A 56 -9.39 -4.76 0.23
C LEU A 56 -7.90 -4.50 0.10
N TYR A 57 -7.11 -5.53 -0.21
CA TYR A 57 -5.69 -5.41 -0.45
C TYR A 57 -5.37 -4.57 -1.68
N VAL A 58 -6.03 -4.81 -2.83
CA VAL A 58 -5.82 -4.02 -4.05
C VAL A 58 -6.20 -2.55 -3.81
N VAL A 59 -7.34 -2.30 -3.17
CA VAL A 59 -7.80 -0.94 -2.83
C VAL A 59 -6.85 -0.27 -1.83
N GLY A 60 -6.39 -1.01 -0.82
CA GLY A 60 -5.43 -0.55 0.17
C GLY A 60 -4.11 -0.12 -0.46
N LEU A 61 -3.52 -0.96 -1.31
CA LEU A 61 -2.31 -0.58 -2.05
C LEU A 61 -2.54 0.63 -2.95
N MET A 62 -3.63 0.64 -3.72
CA MET A 62 -3.94 1.74 -4.64
C MET A 62 -4.01 3.09 -3.89
N THR A 63 -4.69 3.13 -2.74
CA THR A 63 -4.86 4.35 -1.92
C THR A 63 -3.58 4.75 -1.20
N LEU A 64 -2.77 3.79 -0.73
CA LEU A 64 -1.46 4.04 -0.15
C LEU A 64 -0.49 4.69 -1.16
N LYS A 65 -0.36 4.10 -2.35
CA LYS A 65 0.50 4.60 -3.42
C LYS A 65 0.05 5.99 -3.88
N ALA A 66 -1.26 6.19 -4.02
CA ALA A 66 -1.83 7.51 -4.29
C ALA A 66 -1.42 8.55 -3.25
N SER A 67 -1.52 8.23 -1.95
CA SER A 67 -1.15 9.13 -0.85
C SER A 67 0.32 9.58 -0.94
N VAL A 68 1.24 8.65 -1.25
CA VAL A 68 2.66 8.95 -1.44
C VAL A 68 2.89 9.85 -2.66
N LEU A 69 2.22 9.57 -3.79
CA LEU A 69 2.31 10.39 -5.01
C LEU A 69 1.80 11.82 -4.79
N PHE A 70 0.70 11.99 -4.06
CA PHE A 70 0.22 13.33 -3.68
C PHE A 70 1.20 14.06 -2.78
N PHE A 71 1.89 13.35 -1.88
CA PHE A 71 2.97 13.94 -1.12
C PHE A 71 4.11 14.42 -2.02
N PHE A 72 4.49 13.66 -3.05
CA PHE A 72 5.49 14.08 -4.04
C PHE A 72 5.08 15.37 -4.80
N LEU A 73 3.80 15.52 -5.15
CA LEU A 73 3.29 16.75 -5.76
C LEU A 73 3.40 17.97 -4.83
N ARG A 74 3.33 17.76 -3.51
CA ARG A 74 3.42 18.83 -2.51
C ARG A 74 4.85 19.29 -2.26
N ILE A 75 5.81 18.37 -2.23
CA ILE A 75 7.21 18.69 -1.91
C ILE A 75 7.99 19.25 -3.12
N PHE A 76 7.69 18.79 -4.33
CA PHE A 76 8.38 19.21 -5.56
C PHE A 76 7.46 20.03 -6.48
N PRO A 77 7.66 21.36 -6.56
CA PRO A 77 6.83 22.24 -7.40
C PRO A 77 7.15 22.18 -8.90
N THR A 78 8.21 21.46 -9.31
CA THR A 78 8.72 21.41 -10.70
C THR A 78 7.67 20.90 -11.69
N ARG A 79 7.36 21.68 -12.73
CA ARG A 79 6.29 21.36 -13.71
C ARG A 79 6.48 20.01 -14.40
N GLY A 80 7.70 19.68 -14.84
CA GLY A 80 7.99 18.39 -15.48
C GLY A 80 7.79 17.21 -14.53
N PHE A 81 8.28 17.32 -13.29
CA PHE A 81 8.09 16.29 -12.27
C PHE A 81 6.61 16.08 -11.93
N ARG A 82 5.83 17.16 -11.79
CA ARG A 82 4.39 17.06 -11.53
C ARG A 82 3.64 16.31 -12.62
N LYS A 83 3.99 16.49 -13.90
CA LYS A 83 3.41 15.70 -15.00
C LYS A 83 3.69 14.21 -14.83
N ILE A 84 4.94 13.83 -14.55
CA ILE A 84 5.33 12.42 -14.35
C ILE A 84 4.57 11.80 -13.18
N VAL A 85 4.43 12.53 -12.07
CA VAL A 85 3.70 12.04 -10.89
C VAL A 85 2.21 11.87 -11.18
N TRP A 86 1.57 12.78 -11.90
CA TRP A 86 0.17 12.62 -12.32
C TRP A 86 -0.04 11.44 -13.26
N VAL A 87 0.87 11.22 -14.22
CA VAL A 87 0.85 10.04 -15.10
C VAL A 87 1.01 8.76 -14.28
N THR A 88 1.93 8.74 -13.32
CA THR A 88 2.16 7.60 -12.43
C THR A 88 0.93 7.31 -11.57
N HIS A 89 0.25 8.36 -11.08
CA HIS A 89 -1.00 8.22 -10.33
C HIS A 89 -2.13 7.64 -11.17
N GLY A 90 -2.29 8.11 -12.42
CA GLY A 90 -3.26 7.56 -13.36
C GLY A 90 -2.97 6.09 -13.68
N LEU A 91 -1.71 5.72 -13.87
CA LEU A 91 -1.30 4.35 -14.11
C LEU A 91 -1.54 3.44 -12.89
N ASN A 92 -1.22 3.90 -11.68
CA ASN A 92 -1.54 3.20 -10.44
C ASN A 92 -3.05 2.94 -10.28
N PHE A 93 -3.88 3.95 -10.57
CA PHE A 93 -5.34 3.81 -10.53
C PHE A 93 -5.85 2.82 -11.58
N LEU A 94 -5.33 2.90 -12.81
CA LEU A 94 -5.71 2.00 -13.89
C LEU A 94 -5.36 0.54 -13.57
N VAL A 95 -4.14 0.30 -13.07
CA VAL A 95 -3.70 -1.04 -12.63
C VAL A 95 -4.63 -1.56 -11.53
N GLY A 96 -4.90 -0.77 -10.49
CA GLY A 96 -5.82 -1.16 -9.42
C GLY A 96 -7.22 -1.50 -9.94
N LEU A 97 -7.77 -0.67 -10.82
CA LEU A 97 -9.08 -0.88 -11.42
C LEU A 97 -9.15 -2.18 -12.25
N ILE A 98 -8.13 -2.44 -13.07
CA ILE A 98 -8.03 -3.68 -13.87
C ILE A 98 -8.04 -4.90 -12.94
N TYR A 99 -7.23 -4.90 -11.87
CA TYR A 99 -7.15 -6.03 -10.96
C TYR A 99 -8.42 -6.25 -10.13
N ILE A 100 -9.16 -5.18 -9.79
CA ILE A 100 -10.49 -5.30 -9.18
C ILE A 100 -11.46 -5.97 -10.15
N ILE A 101 -11.52 -5.51 -11.41
CA ILE A 101 -12.40 -6.10 -12.43
C ILE A 101 -12.03 -7.57 -12.67
N LEU A 102 -10.74 -7.88 -12.80
CA LEU A 102 -10.26 -9.24 -12.97
C LEU A 102 -10.58 -10.13 -11.77
N THR A 103 -10.53 -9.59 -10.54
CA THR A 103 -10.95 -10.32 -9.33
C THR A 103 -12.42 -10.71 -9.42
N PHE A 104 -13.32 -9.80 -9.81
CA PHE A 104 -14.73 -10.14 -10.03
C PHE A 104 -14.97 -11.08 -11.22
N ALA A 105 -14.11 -11.02 -12.24
CA ALA A 105 -14.19 -11.85 -13.44
C ALA A 105 -13.35 -13.13 -13.35
N GLN A 106 -12.80 -13.47 -12.18
CA GLN A 106 -11.83 -14.56 -12.06
C GLN A 106 -12.43 -15.95 -12.28
N CYS A 107 -13.74 -16.10 -12.08
CA CYS A 107 -14.51 -17.30 -12.43
C CYS A 107 -15.84 -16.90 -13.07
N ARG A 108 -16.34 -17.74 -13.99
CA ARG A 108 -17.64 -17.55 -14.65
C ARG A 108 -18.47 -18.85 -14.54
N PRO A 109 -19.56 -18.85 -13.75
CA PRO A 109 -20.01 -17.83 -12.79
C PRO A 109 -19.08 -17.62 -11.57
N LEU A 110 -19.14 -16.43 -10.94
CA LEU A 110 -18.32 -16.08 -9.77
C LEU A 110 -18.55 -17.04 -8.59
N SER A 111 -19.75 -17.64 -8.49
CA SER A 111 -20.09 -18.63 -7.47
C SER A 111 -19.14 -19.82 -7.41
N LEU A 112 -18.56 -20.19 -8.55
CA LEU A 112 -17.57 -21.27 -8.64
C LEU A 112 -16.31 -21.01 -7.86
N TYR A 113 -15.96 -19.75 -7.61
CA TYR A 113 -14.78 -19.44 -6.82
C TYR A 113 -14.85 -20.05 -5.42
N TRP A 114 -16.05 -20.09 -4.82
CA TRP A 114 -16.26 -20.66 -3.48
C TRP A 114 -16.99 -22.01 -3.47
N THR A 115 -17.65 -22.43 -4.56
CA THR A 115 -18.31 -23.77 -4.66
C THR A 115 -17.54 -24.78 -5.50
N GLY A 116 -16.55 -24.35 -6.30
CA GLY A 116 -15.81 -25.21 -7.23
C GLY A 116 -14.77 -26.12 -6.58
N TRP A 117 -14.55 -26.02 -5.27
CA TRP A 117 -13.60 -26.85 -4.54
C TRP A 117 -14.04 -28.34 -4.45
N ASP A 118 -15.34 -28.61 -4.57
CA ASP A 118 -15.95 -29.95 -4.42
C ASP A 118 -15.82 -30.85 -5.67
N LYS A 119 -15.15 -30.39 -6.75
CA LYS A 119 -14.89 -31.17 -7.98
C LYS A 119 -16.08 -31.96 -8.56
N ASN A 120 -17.33 -31.51 -8.31
CA ASN A 120 -18.50 -32.15 -8.91
C ASN A 120 -18.42 -32.05 -10.44
N GLU A 121 -18.74 -33.16 -11.11
CA GLU A 121 -18.53 -33.38 -12.55
C GLU A 121 -19.29 -32.42 -13.47
N SER A 122 -20.21 -31.61 -12.91
CA SER A 122 -21.01 -30.60 -13.61
C SER A 122 -20.22 -29.36 -14.07
N TYR A 123 -18.99 -29.15 -13.59
CA TYR A 123 -18.21 -27.93 -13.86
C TYR A 123 -17.17 -28.06 -14.99
N LYS A 124 -17.26 -29.11 -15.83
CA LYS A 124 -16.31 -29.42 -16.93
C LYS A 124 -16.14 -28.30 -17.98
N ASN A 125 -17.09 -27.37 -18.12
CA ASN A 125 -17.08 -26.30 -19.14
C ASN A 125 -16.80 -24.90 -18.60
N GLU A 126 -16.55 -24.76 -17.31
CA GLU A 126 -16.43 -23.46 -16.66
C GLU A 126 -14.97 -23.10 -16.46
N ARG A 127 -14.60 -21.89 -16.89
CA ARG A 127 -13.22 -21.42 -16.93
C ARG A 127 -13.00 -20.45 -15.78
N CYS A 128 -12.21 -20.85 -14.79
CA CYS A 128 -11.57 -19.92 -13.86
C CYS A 128 -10.19 -19.52 -14.41
N LEU A 129 -9.75 -18.30 -14.08
CA LEU A 129 -8.39 -17.84 -14.33
C LEU A 129 -7.41 -18.63 -13.45
N ASP A 130 -6.21 -18.87 -13.98
CA ASP A 130 -5.11 -19.43 -13.20
C ASP A 130 -4.76 -18.48 -12.04
N PHE A 131 -5.18 -18.84 -10.82
CA PHE A 131 -4.95 -18.05 -9.61
C PHE A 131 -3.47 -17.72 -9.41
N ASN A 132 -2.59 -18.69 -9.66
CA ASN A 132 -1.14 -18.53 -9.52
C ASN A 132 -0.57 -17.47 -10.49
N LYS A 133 -1.01 -17.50 -11.76
CA LYS A 133 -0.57 -16.52 -12.77
C LYS A 133 -1.11 -15.14 -12.45
N PHE A 134 -2.38 -15.06 -12.07
CA PHE A 134 -3.05 -13.81 -11.69
C PHE A 134 -2.36 -13.12 -10.51
N ILE A 135 -2.03 -13.86 -9.46
CA ILE A 135 -1.48 -13.27 -8.25
C ILE A 135 0.01 -12.92 -8.42
N LEU A 136 0.76 -13.73 -9.19
CA LEU A 136 2.15 -13.44 -9.54
C LEU A 136 2.24 -12.19 -10.43
N SER A 137 1.37 -12.05 -11.43
CA SER A 137 1.35 -10.85 -12.28
C SER A 137 1.01 -9.61 -11.47
N HIS A 138 0.05 -9.70 -10.54
CA HIS A 138 -0.30 -8.59 -9.65
C HIS A 138 0.88 -8.19 -8.77
N ALA A 139 1.60 -9.17 -8.21
CA ALA A 139 2.73 -8.93 -7.34
C ALA A 139 3.90 -8.26 -8.09
N ILE A 140 4.26 -8.75 -9.27
CA ILE A 140 5.35 -8.20 -10.09
C ILE A 140 5.07 -6.76 -10.48
N ILE A 141 3.86 -6.48 -11.00
CA ILE A 141 3.49 -5.12 -11.41
C ILE A 141 3.52 -4.16 -10.21
N ASN A 142 3.07 -4.61 -9.04
CA ASN A 142 3.13 -3.78 -7.84
C ASN A 142 4.57 -3.43 -7.44
N ILE A 143 5.48 -4.40 -7.44
CA ILE A 143 6.90 -4.14 -7.12
C ILE A 143 7.53 -3.17 -8.13
N ILE A 144 7.23 -3.34 -9.43
CA ILE A 144 7.72 -2.41 -10.46
C ILE A 144 7.27 -0.98 -10.15
N LEU A 145 6.01 -0.79 -9.74
CA LEU A 145 5.50 0.51 -9.34
C LEU A 145 6.18 1.06 -8.08
N ASP A 146 6.49 0.20 -7.11
CA ASP A 146 7.17 0.60 -5.88
C ASP A 146 8.61 1.04 -6.14
N VAL A 147 9.34 0.29 -6.98
CA VAL A 147 10.68 0.66 -7.44
C VAL A 147 10.64 1.97 -8.27
N TRP A 148 9.65 2.12 -9.15
CA TRP A 148 9.49 3.35 -9.91
C TRP A 148 9.26 4.58 -9.00
N MET A 149 8.39 4.44 -8.01
CA MET A 149 8.12 5.50 -7.03
C MET A 149 9.34 5.83 -6.17
N LEU A 150 10.23 4.86 -5.91
CA LEU A 150 11.52 5.09 -5.25
C LEU A 150 12.49 5.90 -6.12
N ILE A 151 12.50 5.68 -7.43
CA ILE A 151 13.37 6.38 -8.38
C ILE A 151 12.95 7.85 -8.53
N LEU A 152 11.64 8.14 -8.54
CA LEU A 152 11.11 9.49 -8.73
C LEU A 152 11.80 10.57 -7.86
N PRO A 153 11.85 10.47 -6.52
CA PRO A 153 12.49 11.48 -5.69
C PRO A 153 14.03 11.52 -5.84
N LEU A 154 14.67 10.40 -6.19
CA LEU A 154 16.13 10.37 -6.44
C LEU A 154 16.52 11.22 -7.65
N THR A 155 15.71 11.20 -8.72
CA THR A 155 15.98 12.02 -9.91
C THR A 155 15.97 13.51 -9.59
N GLN A 156 15.14 13.95 -8.63
CA GLN A 156 15.08 15.35 -8.20
C GLN A 156 16.24 15.71 -7.27
N LEU A 157 16.73 14.76 -6.46
CA LEU A 157 17.92 14.98 -5.63
C LEU A 157 19.19 15.19 -6.47
N TYR A 158 19.36 14.42 -7.55
CA TYR A 158 20.55 14.53 -8.39
C TYR A 158 20.59 15.85 -9.17
N LYS A 159 19.42 16.36 -9.57
CA LYS A 159 19.31 17.57 -10.41
C LYS A 159 19.25 18.88 -9.64
N LEU A 160 19.16 18.88 -8.30
CA LEU A 160 18.85 20.10 -7.56
C LEU A 160 19.63 20.21 -6.24
N ASN A 161 20.38 21.31 -6.07
CA ASN A 161 21.05 21.72 -4.83
C ASN A 161 19.99 22.06 -3.74
N LEU A 162 19.33 21.04 -3.23
CA LEU A 162 18.26 21.15 -2.26
C LEU A 162 18.84 21.53 -0.90
N VAL A 163 18.26 22.58 -0.30
CA VAL A 163 18.51 22.98 1.09
C VAL A 163 18.37 21.75 2.01
N LEU A 164 19.29 21.57 2.96
CA LEU A 164 19.44 20.38 3.82
C LEU A 164 18.09 19.83 4.37
N ARG A 165 17.14 20.73 4.64
CA ARG A 165 15.78 20.44 5.11
C ARG A 165 14.95 19.58 4.16
N LYS A 166 15.06 19.78 2.85
CA LYS A 166 14.38 18.97 1.83
C LYS A 166 15.11 17.65 1.61
N LYS A 167 16.44 17.66 1.70
CA LYS A 167 17.30 16.47 1.59
C LYS A 167 16.98 15.41 2.65
N ILE A 168 16.77 15.80 3.91
CA ILE A 168 16.39 14.88 5.00
C ILE A 168 15.03 14.23 4.74
N GLY A 169 14.03 15.00 4.29
CA GLY A 169 12.71 14.46 3.98
C GLY A 169 12.76 13.40 2.89
N VAL A 170 13.58 13.62 1.85
CA VAL A 170 13.75 12.63 0.78
C VAL A 170 14.53 11.40 1.24
N MET A 171 15.57 11.57 2.06
CA MET A 171 16.34 10.44 2.63
C MET A 171 15.43 9.53 3.46
N LEU A 172 14.57 10.10 4.31
CA LEU A 172 13.61 9.33 5.10
C LEU A 172 12.61 8.57 4.22
N MET A 173 12.08 9.21 3.18
CA MET A 173 11.18 8.53 2.24
C MET A 173 11.87 7.40 1.47
N PHE A 174 13.14 7.57 1.11
CA PHE A 174 13.91 6.55 0.42
C PHE A 174 14.18 5.33 1.30
N SER A 175 14.68 5.53 2.52
CA SER A 175 14.94 4.42 3.46
C SER A 175 13.69 3.59 3.72
N VAL A 176 12.55 4.27 3.84
CA VAL A 176 11.29 3.62 4.18
C VAL A 176 10.65 2.93 2.96
N GLY A 177 10.78 3.51 1.76
CA GLY A 177 10.36 2.82 0.54
C GLY A 177 11.22 1.58 0.24
N LEU A 178 12.52 1.61 0.58
CA LEU A 178 13.39 0.43 0.49
C LEU A 178 12.91 -0.69 1.43
N PHE A 179 12.53 -0.31 2.66
CA PHE A 179 11.95 -1.26 3.62
C PHE A 179 10.63 -1.86 3.10
N LEU A 180 9.74 -1.05 2.52
CA LEU A 180 8.50 -1.53 1.92
C LEU A 180 8.79 -2.53 0.78
N THR A 181 9.73 -2.22 -0.12
CA THR A 181 10.10 -3.16 -1.20
C THR A 181 10.66 -4.48 -0.68
N ALA A 182 11.40 -4.47 0.43
CA ALA A 182 11.87 -5.70 1.07
C ALA A 182 10.72 -6.55 1.62
N VAL A 183 9.74 -5.92 2.27
CA VAL A 183 8.53 -6.60 2.76
C VAL A 183 7.73 -7.21 1.59
N SER A 184 7.56 -6.48 0.50
CA SER A 184 6.88 -6.99 -0.71
C SER A 184 7.63 -8.16 -1.35
N ALA A 185 8.97 -8.15 -1.34
CA ALA A 185 9.78 -9.27 -1.85
C ALA A 185 9.61 -10.54 -1.00
N ILE A 186 9.58 -10.42 0.33
CA ILE A 186 9.33 -11.55 1.22
C ILE A 186 7.93 -12.14 0.99
N ARG A 187 6.92 -11.28 0.76
CA ARG A 187 5.55 -11.73 0.41
C ARG A 187 5.53 -12.57 -0.87
N ILE A 188 6.29 -12.20 -1.91
CA ILE A 188 6.37 -13.01 -3.13
C ILE A 188 6.98 -14.39 -2.83
N HIS A 189 8.04 -14.44 -2.03
CA HIS A 189 8.66 -15.71 -1.66
C HIS A 189 7.68 -16.62 -0.90
N THR A 190 6.89 -16.09 0.03
CA THR A 190 5.86 -16.88 0.73
C THR A 190 4.70 -17.28 -0.19
N MET A 191 4.33 -16.43 -1.14
CA MET A 191 3.35 -16.80 -2.17
C MET A 191 3.83 -17.93 -3.08
N VAL A 192 5.08 -17.92 -3.51
CA VAL A 192 5.62 -19.00 -4.34
C VAL A 192 5.62 -20.34 -3.58
N ARG A 193 5.89 -20.30 -2.26
CA ARG A 193 5.71 -21.49 -1.39
C ARG A 193 4.26 -21.92 -1.28
N PHE A 194 3.33 -20.98 -1.12
CA PHE A 194 1.89 -21.28 -1.13
C PHE A 194 1.44 -21.99 -2.42
N MET A 195 2.01 -21.65 -3.57
CA MET A 195 1.68 -22.29 -4.85
C MET A 195 2.18 -23.73 -4.99
N THR A 196 3.16 -24.14 -4.18
CA THR A 196 3.85 -25.44 -4.30
C THR A 196 3.50 -26.42 -3.18
N ASP A 197 2.92 -25.95 -2.08
CA ASP A 197 2.54 -26.78 -0.93
C ASP A 197 1.13 -27.37 -1.04
N SER A 198 0.96 -28.59 -0.51
CA SER A 198 -0.33 -29.29 -0.44
C SER A 198 -1.25 -28.78 0.69
N ASN A 199 -0.69 -28.13 1.70
CA ASN A 199 -1.42 -27.57 2.85
C ASN A 199 -1.77 -26.10 2.64
N VAL A 200 -2.79 -25.85 1.81
CA VAL A 200 -3.22 -24.52 1.37
C VAL A 200 -3.58 -23.59 2.56
N THR A 201 -4.31 -24.06 3.56
CA THR A 201 -4.74 -23.23 4.71
C THR A 201 -3.59 -22.76 5.59
N SER A 202 -2.57 -23.60 5.79
CA SER A 202 -1.41 -23.26 6.64
C SER A 202 -0.53 -22.21 5.97
N GLN A 203 -0.30 -22.34 4.66
CA GLN A 203 0.45 -21.35 3.89
C GLN A 203 -0.36 -20.07 3.65
N ALA A 204 -1.69 -20.15 3.57
CA ALA A 204 -2.55 -18.98 3.49
C ALA A 204 -2.32 -18.04 4.69
N LEU A 205 -2.14 -18.58 5.91
CA LEU A 205 -1.87 -17.77 7.10
C LEU A 205 -0.66 -16.85 6.91
N TRP A 206 0.43 -17.39 6.36
CA TRP A 206 1.63 -16.58 6.07
C TRP A 206 1.35 -15.51 5.03
N VAL A 207 0.56 -15.81 3.99
CA VAL A 207 0.14 -14.81 2.99
C VAL A 207 -0.66 -13.69 3.65
N TYR A 208 -1.58 -14.00 4.55
CA TYR A 208 -2.36 -13.02 5.32
C TYR A 208 -1.47 -12.14 6.20
N VAL A 209 -0.53 -12.74 6.93
CA VAL A 209 0.42 -12.00 7.79
C VAL A 209 1.24 -11.02 6.96
N TRP A 210 1.87 -11.47 5.88
CA TRP A 210 2.70 -10.59 5.04
C TRP A 210 1.90 -9.49 4.34
N THR A 211 0.67 -9.80 3.91
CA THR A 211 -0.25 -8.82 3.32
C THR A 211 -0.61 -7.73 4.33
N PHE A 212 -0.92 -8.12 5.57
CA PHE A 212 -1.21 -7.19 6.65
C PHE A 212 0.01 -6.34 7.03
N THR A 213 1.18 -6.98 7.16
CA THR A 213 2.44 -6.28 7.45
C THR A 213 2.75 -5.25 6.37
N GLU A 214 2.61 -5.60 5.09
CA GLU A 214 2.87 -4.67 3.99
C GLU A 214 1.95 -3.44 4.03
N LEU A 215 0.66 -3.64 4.26
CA LEU A 215 -0.28 -2.52 4.38
C LEU A 215 0.01 -1.65 5.60
N CYS A 216 0.27 -2.25 6.75
CA CYS A 216 0.64 -1.52 7.97
C CYS A 216 1.92 -0.71 7.77
N VAL A 217 2.97 -1.32 7.22
CA VAL A 217 4.23 -0.66 6.90
C VAL A 217 3.97 0.47 5.90
N GLY A 218 3.18 0.21 4.84
CA GLY A 218 2.74 1.21 3.87
C GLY A 218 2.06 2.43 4.50
N VAL A 219 1.15 2.22 5.46
CA VAL A 219 0.51 3.30 6.22
C VAL A 219 1.55 4.07 7.03
N PHE A 220 2.47 3.39 7.72
CA PHE A 220 3.57 4.05 8.44
C PHE A 220 4.41 4.92 7.50
N VAL A 221 4.73 4.41 6.30
CA VAL A 221 5.47 5.16 5.26
C VAL A 221 4.72 6.42 4.87
N ALA A 222 3.42 6.31 4.60
CA ALA A 222 2.59 7.45 4.20
C ALA A 222 2.48 8.49 5.32
N CYS A 223 2.50 8.07 6.59
CA CYS A 223 2.39 8.91 7.78
C CYS A 223 3.67 9.67 8.14
N MET A 224 4.85 9.09 7.89
CA MET A 224 6.14 9.70 8.27
C MET A 224 6.37 11.13 7.73
N PRO A 225 6.08 11.45 6.46
CA PRO A 225 6.31 12.80 5.94
C PRO A 225 5.48 13.90 6.64
N ASN A 226 4.28 13.57 7.11
CA ASN A 226 3.43 14.49 7.88
C ASN A 226 3.84 14.54 9.35
N ALA A 227 4.22 13.41 9.95
CA ALA A 227 4.79 13.38 11.30
C ALA A 227 6.05 14.25 11.40
N GLY A 228 6.90 14.23 10.37
CA GLY A 228 8.06 15.11 10.27
C GLY A 228 7.72 16.60 10.15
N GLN A 229 6.54 16.97 9.64
CA GLN A 229 6.04 18.36 9.64
C GLN A 229 5.52 18.74 11.03
N LEU A 230 4.76 17.86 11.67
CA LEU A 230 4.19 18.07 13.01
C LEU A 230 5.27 18.17 14.10
N TRP A 231 6.30 17.31 14.03
CA TRP A 231 7.45 17.38 14.94
C TRP A 231 8.17 18.72 14.83
N ARG A 232 8.27 19.30 13.63
CA ARG A 232 8.88 20.62 13.44
C ARG A 232 8.02 21.73 14.03
N THR A 233 6.70 21.68 13.89
CA THR A 233 5.83 22.71 14.49
C THR A 233 5.80 22.64 16.02
N LEU A 234 5.94 21.46 16.60
CA LEU A 234 5.92 21.27 18.05
C LEU A 234 7.29 21.53 18.70
N PHE A 235 8.40 21.10 18.08
CA PHE A 235 9.73 21.15 18.68
C PHE A 235 10.65 22.24 18.13
N MET A 236 10.44 22.76 16.91
CA MET A 236 11.15 23.96 16.43
C MET A 236 10.26 25.19 16.61
N LYS A 237 10.25 25.75 17.83
CA LYS A 237 9.74 27.12 18.06
C LYS A 237 10.42 28.06 17.05
N PRO A 238 9.68 28.96 16.37
CA PRO A 238 10.34 30.03 15.61
C PRO A 238 11.18 30.83 16.60
N LYS A 239 12.49 30.94 16.34
CA LYS A 239 13.27 32.04 16.95
C LYS A 239 12.61 33.32 16.45
N ALA A 240 11.77 33.93 17.29
CA ALA A 240 11.27 35.27 17.05
C ALA A 240 12.48 36.16 16.80
N LYS A 241 12.56 36.70 15.58
CA LYS A 241 13.61 37.61 15.16
C LYS A 241 13.33 38.95 15.85
N ALA A 242 13.73 39.10 17.11
CA ALA A 242 13.81 40.39 17.78
C ALA A 242 15.05 41.15 17.25
N ILE A 243 14.98 41.57 15.98
CA ILE A 243 15.91 42.53 15.38
C ILE A 243 15.02 43.63 14.82
N GLY A 244 14.77 44.68 15.61
CA GLY A 244 13.93 45.79 15.19
C GLY A 244 13.95 47.03 16.08
N GLU A 245 14.03 46.91 17.40
CA GLU A 245 13.80 48.08 18.27
C GLU A 245 15.05 48.89 18.68
N SER A 246 16.28 48.41 18.46
CA SER A 246 17.47 49.14 18.93
C SER A 246 17.95 50.28 18.01
N LYS A 247 17.41 50.41 16.79
CA LYS A 247 17.89 51.43 15.83
C LYS A 247 17.13 52.76 15.89
N SER A 248 15.94 52.80 16.49
CA SER A 248 15.13 54.04 16.59
C SER A 248 15.55 54.96 17.74
N ARG A 249 16.22 54.48 18.79
CA ARG A 249 16.61 55.32 19.95
C ARG A 249 17.92 56.09 19.79
N ARG A 250 18.77 55.74 18.81
CA ARG A 250 20.03 56.47 18.56
C ARG A 250 19.88 57.71 17.67
N HIS A 251 18.76 57.87 16.97
CA HIS A 251 18.49 59.07 16.15
C HIS A 251 17.70 60.16 16.87
N SER A 252 17.30 59.95 18.13
CA SER A 252 16.57 60.95 18.92
C SER A 252 17.41 61.59 20.03
N ALA A 253 18.72 61.30 20.06
CA ALA A 253 19.66 61.79 21.07
C ALA A 253 20.95 62.38 20.46
N ALA A 254 20.90 62.79 19.19
CA ALA A 254 21.96 63.53 18.50
C ALA A 254 21.38 64.85 17.99
#